data_AF-D9UCQ6-F1
#
_entry.id   AF-D9UCQ6-F1
#
_cell.length_a   1.000
_cell.length_b   1.000
_cell.length_c   1.000
_cell.angle_alpha   90.00
_cell.angle_beta   90.00
_cell.angle_gamma   90.00
#
_symmetry.space_group_name_H-M   'P 1'
#
loop_
_entity.id
_entity.type
_entity.pdbx_description
1 polymer ?
#
loop_
_entity_poly.entity_id
_entity_poly.type
_entity_poly.pdbx_seq_one_letter_code
_entity_poly.pdbx_strand_id
1 'polypeptide(L)' 'MTPTRVAALIGPGDRIGYEGRWRTVKTAKTDIGAMGGLFVVVTWEEGGIERFRAGDELLLKRPGSA' A
#
# COMPACT_ATOMS: atom_id res chain seq x y z
N MET A 1 13.84 5.80 -22.62
CA MET A 1 12.52 5.17 -22.35
C MET A 1 12.21 5.36 -20.88
N THR A 2 11.02 5.84 -20.54
CA THR A 2 10.55 5.84 -19.14
C THR A 2 10.09 4.42 -18.82
N PRO A 3 10.62 3.75 -17.79
CA PRO A 3 10.14 2.42 -17.43
C PRO A 3 8.64 2.45 -17.09
N THR A 4 7.87 1.57 -17.70
CA THR A 4 6.43 1.43 -17.41
C THR A 4 6.27 0.89 -16.00
N ARG A 5 5.66 1.67 -15.10
CA ARG A 5 5.31 1.19 -13.76
C ARG A 5 4.20 0.15 -13.87
N VAL A 6 4.39 -0.99 -13.20
CA VAL A 6 3.34 -2.02 -13.06
C VAL A 6 2.52 -1.68 -11.81
N ALA A 7 1.21 -1.52 -11.99
CA ALA A 7 0.28 -1.34 -10.87
C ALA A 7 -0.26 -2.71 -10.43
N ALA A 8 -0.46 -2.87 -9.13
CA ALA A 8 -1.14 -4.00 -8.54
C ALA A 8 -2.30 -3.50 -7.68
N LEU A 9 -3.41 -4.23 -7.69
CA LEU A 9 -4.48 -4.03 -6.74
C LEU A 9 -4.05 -4.63 -5.40
N ILE A 10 -4.21 -3.88 -4.31
CA ILE A 10 -3.97 -4.38 -2.95
C ILE A 10 -5.30 -4.70 -2.26
N GLY A 11 -5.30 -5.76 -1.47
CA GLY A 11 -6.44 -6.23 -0.69
C GLY A 11 -6.04 -6.97 0.59
N PRO A 12 -7.02 -7.43 1.36
CA PRO A 12 -6.77 -8.19 2.58
C PRO A 12 -5.85 -9.40 2.33
N GLY A 13 -4.86 -9.60 3.21
CA GLY A 13 -3.87 -10.68 3.13
C GLY A 13 -2.61 -10.34 2.34
N ASP A 14 -2.61 -9.28 1.54
CA ASP A 14 -1.40 -8.83 0.85
C ASP A 14 -0.33 -8.36 1.84
N ARG A 15 0.93 -8.61 1.50
CA ARG A 15 2.08 -8.17 2.31
C ARG A 15 2.80 -7.01 1.64
N ILE A 16 2.81 -5.88 2.33
CA ILE A 16 3.43 -4.64 1.87
C ILE A 16 4.70 -4.37 2.70
N GLY A 17 5.79 -4.05 2.01
CA GLY A 17 7.03 -3.55 2.56
C GLY A 17 6.99 -2.03 2.63
N TYR A 18 7.02 -1.48 3.84
CA TYR A 18 6.99 -0.04 4.12
C TYR A 18 7.84 0.28 5.35
N GLU A 19 8.63 1.36 5.31
CA GLU A 19 9.56 1.77 6.39
C GLU A 19 10.47 0.62 6.89
N GLY A 20 10.96 -0.22 5.97
CA GLY A 20 11.81 -1.35 6.29
C GLY A 20 11.09 -2.51 7.00
N ARG A 21 9.76 -2.50 7.09
CA ARG A 21 8.94 -3.55 7.71
C ARG A 21 7.98 -4.16 6.70
N TRP A 22 7.78 -5.46 6.80
CA TRP A 22 6.74 -6.16 6.06
C TRP A 22 5.50 -6.29 6.94
N ARG A 23 4.37 -5.82 6.44
CA ARG A 23 3.09 -5.80 7.16
C ARG A 23 1.97 -6.37 6.33
N THR A 24 0.93 -6.86 6.98
CA THR A 24 -0.18 -7.56 6.33
C THR A 24 -1.39 -6.64 6.26
N VAL A 25 -1.93 -6.46 5.07
CA VAL A 25 -3.12 -5.64 4.83
C VAL A 25 -4.32 -6.34 5.45
N LYS A 26 -5.04 -5.63 6.34
CA LYS A 26 -6.35 -6.04 6.85
C LYS A 26 -7.47 -5.49 5.97
N THR A 27 -7.43 -4.19 5.71
CA THR A 27 -8.33 -3.51 4.78
C THR A 27 -7.59 -2.37 4.08
N ALA A 28 -8.00 -2.07 2.85
CA ALA A 28 -7.54 -0.92 2.09
C ALA A 28 -8.77 -0.14 1.59
N LYS A 29 -8.71 1.20 1.67
CA LYS A 29 -9.73 2.09 1.11
C LYS A 29 -9.09 3.36 0.57
N THR A 30 -9.84 4.12 -0.22
CA THR A 30 -9.44 5.47 -0.61
C THR A 30 -9.97 6.51 0.35
N ASP A 31 -9.31 7.66 0.42
CA ASP A 31 -9.76 8.83 1.16
C ASP A 31 -9.24 10.12 0.50
N ILE A 32 -9.90 11.25 0.76
CA ILE A 32 -9.51 12.57 0.26
C ILE A 32 -9.07 13.44 1.44
N GLY A 33 -7.84 13.96 1.38
CA GLY A 33 -7.32 14.85 2.41
C GLY A 33 -7.95 16.25 2.37
N ALA A 34 -7.73 17.05 3.42
CA ALA A 34 -8.33 18.38 3.56
C ALA A 34 -8.04 19.33 2.36
N MET A 35 -6.87 19.18 1.72
CA MET A 35 -6.47 19.96 0.54
C MET A 35 -6.82 19.28 -0.80
N GLY A 36 -7.68 18.26 -0.80
CA GLY A 36 -8.16 17.58 -2.02
C GLY A 36 -7.27 16.46 -2.56
N GLY A 37 -6.13 16.16 -1.93
CA GLY A 37 -5.24 15.07 -2.36
C GLY A 37 -5.85 13.69 -2.11
N LEU A 38 -5.69 12.76 -3.07
CA LEU A 38 -6.09 11.35 -2.93
C LEU A 38 -5.08 10.57 -2.09
N PHE A 39 -5.60 9.77 -1.16
CA PHE A 39 -4.83 8.84 -0.34
C PHE A 39 -5.39 7.43 -0.44
N VAL A 40 -4.50 6.45 -0.30
CA VAL A 40 -4.85 5.08 0.03
C VAL A 40 -4.62 4.89 1.53
N VAL A 41 -5.65 4.48 2.25
CA VAL A 41 -5.60 4.21 3.68
C VAL A 41 -5.58 2.71 3.89
N VAL A 42 -4.54 2.22 4.56
CA VAL A 42 -4.36 0.80 4.87
C VAL A 42 -4.45 0.61 6.37
N THR A 43 -5.34 -0.30 6.78
CA THR A 43 -5.34 -0.83 8.14
C THR A 43 -4.57 -2.14 8.15
N TRP A 44 -3.71 -2.32 9.15
CA TRP A 44 -2.84 -3.49 9.25
C TRP A 44 -3.41 -4.54 10.18
N GLU A 45 -3.15 -5.81 9.88
CA GLU A 45 -3.48 -6.91 10.81
C GLU A 45 -2.68 -6.79 12.12
N GLU A 46 -1.43 -6.32 12.04
CA GLU A 46 -0.57 -6.09 13.21
C GLU A 46 -1.00 -4.86 14.03
N GLY A 47 -2.05 -4.15 13.61
CA GLY A 47 -2.61 -2.98 14.29
C GLY A 47 -2.08 -1.63 13.79
N GLY A 48 -2.90 -0.59 13.93
CA GLY A 48 -2.60 0.74 13.39
C GLY A 48 -3.07 0.94 11.95
N ILE A 49 -2.96 2.18 11.49
CA ILE A 49 -3.48 2.65 10.21
C ILE A 49 -2.42 3.53 9.58
N GLU A 50 -2.19 3.37 8.28
CA GLU A 50 -1.35 4.29 7.51
C GLU A 50 -2.04 4.87 6.28
N ARG A 51 -1.57 6.05 5.87
CA ARG A 51 -2.09 6.81 4.73
C ARG A 51 -0.97 7.06 3.73
N PHE A 52 -1.11 6.47 2.55
CA PHE A 52 -0.19 6.62 1.42
C PHE A 52 -0.72 7.66 0.44
N ARG A 53 0.15 8.56 0.00
CA ARG A 53 -0.17 9.62 -0.95
C ARG A 53 0.08 9.14 -2.37
N ALA A 54 -0.52 9.82 -3.35
CA ALA A 54 -0.13 9.63 -4.73
C ALA A 54 1.38 9.90 -4.89
N GLY A 55 2.09 8.95 -5.50
CA GLY A 55 3.53 9.01 -5.71
C GLY A 55 4.36 8.20 -4.71
N ASP A 56 3.78 7.77 -3.58
CA ASP A 56 4.44 6.81 -2.68
C ASP A 56 4.60 5.46 -3.39
N GLU A 57 5.78 4.87 -3.26
CA GLU A 57 6.08 3.55 -3.80
C GLU A 57 6.10 2.52 -2.68
N LEU A 58 5.37 1.41 -2.89
CA LEU A 58 5.23 0.33 -1.93
C LEU A 58 5.70 -0.97 -2.56
N LEU A 59 6.41 -1.78 -1.78
CA LEU A 59 6.86 -3.10 -2.23
C LEU A 59 5.79 -4.13 -1.91
N LEU A 60 5.31 -4.83 -2.93
CA LEU A 60 4.40 -5.97 -2.75
C LEU A 60 5.20 -7.27 -2.77
N LYS A 61 4.99 -8.12 -1.76
CA LYS A 61 5.56 -9.47 -1.78
C LYS A 61 4.79 -10.29 -2.81
N ARG A 62 5.50 -10.79 -3.83
CA ARG A 62 4.89 -11.70 -4.82
C ARG A 62 4.56 -13.05 -4.17
N PRO A 63 3.40 -13.64 -4.52
CA PRO A 63 3.13 -15.03 -4.17
C PRO A 63 4.22 -15.93 -4.77
N GLY A 64 4.84 -16.78 -3.96
CA GLY A 64 5.85 -17.75 -4.41
C GLY A 64 7.30 -17.23 -4.53
N SER A 65 7.59 -15.96 -4.21
CA SER A 65 8.98 -15.53 -3.98
C SER A 65 9.41 -15.96 -2.58
N ALA A 66 10.22 -17.03 -2.54
CA ALA A 66 10.94 -17.50 -1.35
C ALA A 66 11.94 -16.46 -0.87
#